data_AF-A0A7X2CFZ6-F1
#
_entry.id   AF-A0A7X2CFZ6-F1
#
_cell.length_a   1.000
_cell.length_b   1.000
_cell.length_c   1.000
_cell.angle_alpha   90.00
_cell.angle_beta   90.00
_cell.angle_gamma   90.00
#
_symmetry.space_group_name_H-M   'P 1'
#
loop_
_entity.id
_entity.type
_entity.pdbx_description
1 polymer ?
#
loop_
_entity_poly.entity_id
_entity_poly.type
_entity_poly.pdbx_seq_one_letter_code
_entity_poly.pdbx_strand_id
1 'polypeptide(L)' 'MPKTGRPPVIAAHHYPLLARLAHTQPYSSQAELAQAFHAETGITAHPDTFAKALRLAGIVRVKERAKGSFQ' A
#
# COMPACT_ATOMS: atom_id res chain seq x y z
N MET A 1 5.66 -26.65 21.41
CA MET A 1 6.03 -25.72 20.31
C MET A 1 5.45 -24.35 20.66
N PRO A 2 6.26 -23.31 20.90
CA PRO A 2 5.70 -21.97 21.05
C PRO A 2 5.02 -21.62 19.72
N LYS A 3 3.75 -21.21 19.76
CA LYS A 3 3.07 -20.61 18.61
C LYS A 3 3.73 -19.26 18.37
N THR A 4 4.86 -19.28 17.68
CA THR A 4 5.69 -18.12 17.39
C THR A 4 4.90 -17.15 16.54
N GLY A 5 4.50 -16.04 17.19
CA GLY A 5 4.30 -14.74 16.56
C GLY A 5 3.04 -14.59 15.73
N ARG A 6 2.28 -13.52 16.01
CA ARG A 6 1.33 -12.97 15.04
C ARG A 6 2.05 -12.84 13.68
N PRO A 7 1.41 -13.21 12.55
CA PRO A 7 2.02 -13.04 11.23
C PRO A 7 2.55 -11.62 11.04
N PRO A 8 3.71 -11.44 10.37
CA PRO A 8 4.30 -10.12 10.16
C PRO A 8 3.27 -9.22 9.50
N VAL A 9 2.96 -8.11 10.17
CA VAL A 9 1.99 -7.11 9.73
C VAL A 9 2.72 -5.86 9.27
N ILE A 10 2.10 -5.13 8.34
CA ILE A 10 2.62 -3.83 7.89
C ILE A 10 2.62 -2.86 9.08
N ALA A 11 3.79 -2.71 9.69
CA ALA A 11 4.04 -1.80 10.80
C ALA A 11 4.43 -0.39 10.33
N ALA A 12 4.42 0.58 11.26
CA ALA A 12 4.68 1.99 10.96
C ALA A 12 6.05 2.27 10.33
N HIS A 13 7.08 1.48 10.64
CA HIS A 13 8.40 1.61 10.02
C HIS A 13 8.41 1.28 8.52
N HIS A 14 7.37 0.63 8.00
CA HIS A 14 7.20 0.37 6.57
C HIS A 14 6.57 1.54 5.80
N TYR A 15 5.99 2.53 6.49
CA TYR A 15 5.27 3.61 5.82
C TYR A 15 6.16 4.47 4.91
N PRO A 16 7.41 4.80 5.27
CA PRO A 16 8.32 5.49 4.35
C PRO A 16 8.58 4.70 3.06
N LEU A 17 8.63 3.36 3.15
CA LEU A 17 8.80 2.49 1.98
C LEU A 17 7.55 2.54 1.09
N LEU A 18 6.36 2.43 1.67
CA LEU A 18 5.11 2.57 0.93
C LEU A 18 5.03 3.93 0.22
N ALA A 19 5.42 5.01 0.90
CA ALA A 19 5.41 6.34 0.32
C ALA A 19 6.40 6.44 -0.85
N ARG A 20 7.60 5.87 -0.71
CA ARG A 20 8.58 5.78 -1.78
C ARG A 20 8.04 5.03 -2.98
N LEU A 21 7.45 3.84 -2.77
CA LEU A 21 6.88 3.02 -3.85
C LEU A 21 5.73 3.75 -4.57
N ALA A 22 4.87 4.43 -3.82
CA ALA A 22 3.78 5.22 -4.41
C ALA A 22 4.30 6.44 -5.19
N HIS A 23 5.38 7.08 -4.74
CA HIS A 23 5.99 8.20 -5.47
C HIS A 23 6.75 7.77 -6.72
N THR A 24 7.43 6.61 -6.70
CA THR A 24 8.13 6.09 -7.88
C THR A 24 7.18 5.49 -8.92
N GLN A 25 6.01 5.04 -8.47
CA GLN A 25 5.00 4.40 -9.32
C GLN A 25 3.61 5.04 -9.10
N PRO A 26 3.43 6.33 -9.46
CA PRO A 26 2.23 7.10 -9.12
C PRO A 26 0.93 6.57 -9.75
N TYR A 27 1.03 5.82 -10.85
CA TYR A 27 -0.11 5.25 -11.57
C TYR A 27 -0.43 3.80 -11.17
N SER A 28 0.39 3.20 -10.31
CA SER A 28 0.17 1.82 -9.89
C SER A 28 -1.13 1.66 -9.11
N SER A 29 -1.81 0.56 -9.39
CA SER A 29 -2.86 -0.03 -8.58
C SER A 29 -2.37 -0.39 -7.19
N GLN A 30 -3.32 -0.50 -6.27
CA GLN A 30 -3.02 -1.01 -4.93
C GLN A 30 -2.40 -2.42 -4.98
N ALA A 31 -2.83 -3.25 -5.94
CA ALA A 31 -2.28 -4.60 -6.11
C ALA A 31 -0.82 -4.57 -6.57
N GLU A 32 -0.48 -3.69 -7.52
CA GLU A 32 0.89 -3.50 -7.98
C GLU A 32 1.80 -2.95 -6.87
N LEU A 33 1.32 -1.98 -6.09
CA LEU A 33 2.06 -1.49 -4.93
C LEU A 33 2.24 -2.59 -3.87
N ALA A 34 1.25 -3.46 -3.68
CA ALA A 34 1.36 -4.60 -2.76
C ALA A 34 2.38 -5.64 -3.24
N GLN A 35 2.46 -5.89 -4.54
CA GLN A 35 3.48 -6.75 -5.13
C GLN A 35 4.88 -6.16 -4.97
N ALA A 36 5.05 -4.87 -5.25
CA ALA A 36 6.34 -4.20 -5.06
C ALA A 36 6.77 -4.21 -3.57
N PHE A 37 5.84 -3.93 -2.66
CA PHE A 37 6.09 -4.01 -1.23
C PHE A 37 6.45 -5.43 -0.77
N HIS A 38 5.75 -6.44 -1.28
CA HIS A 38 6.06 -7.84 -1.01
C HIS A 38 7.45 -8.23 -1.53
N ALA A 39 7.83 -7.76 -2.72
CA ALA A 39 9.15 -8.03 -3.30
C ALA A 39 10.30 -7.46 -2.45
N GLU A 40 10.10 -6.30 -1.80
CA GLU A 40 11.12 -5.71 -0.92
C GLU A 40 11.13 -6.27 0.50
N THR A 41 9.98 -6.68 1.04
CA THR A 41 9.84 -7.01 2.48
C THR A 41 9.52 -8.47 2.79
N GLY A 42 9.05 -9.24 1.80
CA GLY A 42 8.49 -10.57 1.99
C GLY A 42 7.13 -10.60 2.70
N ILE A 43 6.57 -9.44 3.09
CA ILE A 43 5.32 -9.37 3.84
C ILE A 43 4.14 -9.46 2.87
N THR A 44 3.21 -10.37 3.15
CA THR A 44 1.91 -10.43 2.50
C THR A 44 0.85 -9.84 3.43
N ALA A 45 -0.07 -9.06 2.88
CA ALA A 45 -1.16 -8.46 3.63
C ALA A 45 -2.48 -8.58 2.86
N HIS A 46 -3.57 -8.73 3.60
CA HIS A 46 -4.91 -8.61 3.02
C HIS A 46 -5.07 -7.23 2.34
N PRO A 47 -5.78 -7.13 1.20
CA PRO A 47 -5.97 -5.85 0.51
C PRO A 47 -6.47 -4.73 1.42
N ASP A 48 -7.43 -4.99 2.32
CA ASP A 48 -7.92 -3.96 3.25
C ASP A 48 -6.85 -3.48 4.25
N THR A 49 -6.01 -4.39 4.73
CA THR A 49 -4.88 -4.06 5.60
C THR A 49 -3.87 -3.19 4.85
N PHE A 50 -3.60 -3.53 3.59
CA PHE A 50 -2.71 -2.76 2.73
C PHE A 50 -3.28 -1.36 2.43
N ALA A 51 -4.58 -1.25 2.10
CA ALA A 51 -5.26 0.03 1.90
C ALA A 51 -5.20 0.92 3.16
N LYS A 52 -5.38 0.31 4.34
CA LYS A 52 -5.22 1.02 5.62
C LYS A 52 -3.79 1.52 5.82
N ALA A 53 -2.79 0.69 5.50
CA ALA A 53 -1.39 1.09 5.60
C ALA A 53 -1.03 2.22 4.63
N LEU A 54 -1.52 2.19 3.39
CA LEU A 54 -1.35 3.29 2.43
C LEU A 54 -1.92 4.60 2.99
N ARG A 55 -3.13 4.58 3.56
CA ARG A 55 -3.74 5.75 4.20
C ARG A 55 -2.91 6.27 5.37
N LEU A 56 -2.41 5.38 6.22
CA LEU A 56 -1.55 5.75 7.37
C LEU A 56 -0.18 6.28 6.93
N ALA A 57 0.31 5.85 5.76
CA ALA A 57 1.50 6.39 5.11
C ALA A 57 1.26 7.72 4.38
N GLY A 58 0.07 8.31 4.47
CA GLY A 58 -0.28 9.56 3.78
C GLY A 58 -0.54 9.40 2.28
N ILE A 59 -0.62 8.16 1.78
CA ILE A 59 -0.86 7.87 0.37
C ILE A 59 -2.37 7.81 0.15
N VAL A 60 -2.90 8.92 -0.35
CA VAL A 60 -4.30 9.03 -0.74
C VAL A 60 -4.35 9.09 -2.27
N ARG A 61 -5.00 8.10 -2.90
CA ARG A 61 -5.27 8.18 -4.33
C ARG A 61 -6.16 9.39 -4.59
N VAL A 62 -5.61 10.39 -5.26
CA VAL A 62 -6.41 11.40 -5.93
C VAL A 62 -7.07 10.67 -7.09
N LYS A 63 -8.30 10.18 -6.90
CA LYS A 63 -9.13 9.82 -8.04
C LYS A 63 -9.26 11.14 -8.80
N GLU A 64 -8.61 11.27 -9.96
CA GLU A 64 -9.02 12.32 -10.90
C GLU A 64 -10.52 12.13 -11.05
N ARG A 65 -11.30 13.07 -10.49
CA ARG A 65 -12.67 13.20 -10.93
C ARG A 65 -12.49 13.52 -12.39
N ALA A 66 -12.74 12.54 -13.26
CA ALA A 66 -13.09 12.82 -14.64
C ALA A 66 -14.22 13.84 -14.51
N LYS A 67 -13.86 15.12 -14.65
CA LYS A 67 -14.80 16.22 -14.68
C LYS A 67 -15.49 15.95 -15.99
N GLY A 68 -16.58 15.20 -15.92
CA GLY A 68 -17.40 14.87 -17.06
C GLY A 68 -17.70 16.19 -17.72
N SER A 69 -17.10 16.40 -18.89
CA SER A 69 -17.59 17.31 -19.90
C SER A 69 -18.97 16.78 -20.27
N PHE A 70 -19.98 17.12 -19.48
CA PHE A 70 -21.35 17.06 -19.94
C PHE A 70 -21.46 18.15 -20.99
N GLN A 71 -21.88 17.73 -22.19
CA GLN A 71 -22.14 18.54 -23.37
C GLN A 71 -23.03 19.74 -23.04
#